data_AF-A0A352FUB6-F1
#
_entry.id   AF-A0A352FUB6-F1
#
_cell.length_a   1.000
_cell.length_b   1.000
_cell.length_c   1.000
_cell.angle_alpha   90.00
_cell.angle_beta   90.00
_cell.angle_gamma   90.00
#
_symmetry.space_group_name_H-M   'P 1'
#
loop_
_entity.id
_entity.type
_entity.pdbx_description
1 polymer ?
#
loop_
_entity_poly.entity_id
_entity_poly.type
_entity_poly.pdbx_seq_one_letter_code
_entity_poly.pdbx_strand_id
1 'polypeptide(L)'
;MIWVPSTSAQQEFLPSPPADHSLIYVLDQQNKLISLPFETATTPLRAEQVARSTSTSYLELKGEHSATVLLATQRIFLFTIDRGGAHPPLLVWLTPHRGARRVPAIAQRGIAGFAISSSEIVRPIPRGLAKNGDEVFMELRPRVSLMPGEYAIIGNDLTRVATFRVIAAAD
;
A
#
# COMPACT_ATOMS: atom_id res chain seq x y z
N MET A 1 11.22 16.60 -46.47
CA MET A 1 10.60 16.65 -45.13
C MET A 1 10.84 15.29 -44.48
N ILE A 2 11.78 15.20 -43.55
CA ILE A 2 12.22 13.92 -42.96
C ILE A 2 11.49 13.78 -41.61
N TRP A 3 10.64 12.77 -41.50
CA TRP A 3 9.98 12.41 -40.25
C TRP A 3 10.94 11.54 -39.45
N VAL A 4 11.38 12.02 -38.28
CA VAL A 4 12.18 11.26 -37.32
C VAL A 4 11.24 10.82 -36.21
N PRO A 5 10.91 9.52 -36.08
CA PRO A 5 10.17 9.04 -34.91
C PRO A 5 11.10 9.05 -33.70
N SER A 6 11.01 10.11 -32.89
CA SER A 6 11.63 10.13 -31.56
C SER A 6 10.67 9.52 -30.55
N THR A 7 10.65 8.19 -30.47
CA THR A 7 10.18 7.48 -29.27
C THR A 7 11.06 6.25 -29.08
N SER A 8 12.25 6.46 -28.51
CA SER A 8 12.84 5.43 -27.68
C SER A 8 11.92 5.24 -26.48
N ALA A 9 10.94 4.34 -26.60
CA ALA A 9 10.21 3.83 -25.45
C ALA A 9 11.28 3.15 -24.58
N GLN A 10 11.74 3.85 -23.54
CA GLN A 10 12.67 3.31 -22.57
C GLN A 10 12.03 2.02 -22.06
N GLN A 11 12.71 0.88 -22.30
CA GLN A 11 12.18 -0.43 -21.94
C GLN A 11 11.91 -0.42 -20.44
N GLU A 12 10.63 -0.59 -20.07
CA GLU A 12 10.20 -0.48 -18.68
C GLU A 12 10.92 -1.54 -17.84
N PHE A 13 11.65 -1.11 -16.81
CA PHE A 13 12.37 -2.02 -15.94
C PHE A 13 11.38 -2.88 -15.13
N LEU A 14 11.54 -4.20 -15.18
CA LEU A 14 10.76 -5.15 -14.40
C LEU A 14 11.71 -5.91 -13.45
N PRO A 15 11.62 -5.71 -12.13
CA PRO A 15 12.51 -6.37 -11.19
C PRO A 15 12.18 -7.86 -11.08
N SER A 16 13.21 -8.67 -10.84
CA SER A 16 13.02 -10.07 -10.42
C SER A 16 12.43 -10.13 -9.00
N PRO A 17 11.62 -11.16 -8.68
CA PRO A 17 11.10 -11.36 -7.34
C PRO A 17 12.24 -11.48 -6.30
N PRO A 18 12.18 -10.74 -5.18
CA PRO A 18 13.14 -10.88 -4.09
C PRO A 18 12.86 -12.12 -3.25
N ALA A 19 13.84 -12.55 -2.43
CA ALA A 19 13.75 -13.81 -1.68
C ALA A 19 12.81 -13.77 -0.45
N ASP A 20 12.57 -12.59 0.14
CA ASP A 20 11.67 -12.45 1.29
C ASP A 20 10.27 -12.04 0.84
N HIS A 21 9.34 -12.98 0.84
CA HIS A 21 7.99 -12.74 0.32
C HIS A 21 7.08 -12.02 1.32
N SER A 22 7.56 -11.76 2.54
CA SER A 22 6.78 -11.13 3.61
C SER A 22 6.87 -9.60 3.61
N LEU A 23 7.72 -9.01 2.78
CA LEU A 23 7.98 -7.58 2.73
C LEU A 23 7.22 -6.89 1.59
N ILE A 24 7.09 -5.58 1.72
CA ILE A 24 6.62 -4.70 0.65
C ILE A 24 7.81 -3.90 0.15
N TYR A 25 7.95 -3.81 -1.15
CA TYR A 25 9.12 -3.25 -1.81
C TYR A 25 8.79 -2.05 -2.68
N VAL A 26 9.79 -1.21 -2.88
CA VAL A 26 9.79 -0.09 -3.83
C VAL A 26 11.14 -0.05 -4.54
N LEU A 27 11.21 0.61 -5.69
CA LEU A 27 12.49 0.86 -6.36
C LEU A 27 13.21 2.06 -5.76
N ASP A 28 14.51 1.93 -5.51
CA ASP A 28 15.38 3.08 -5.28
C ASP A 28 15.75 3.79 -6.61
N GLN A 29 16.62 4.79 -6.53
CA GLN A 29 17.10 5.55 -7.68
C GLN A 29 17.93 4.71 -8.67
N GLN A 30 18.42 3.55 -8.24
CA GLN A 30 19.22 2.62 -9.03
C GLN A 30 18.39 1.43 -9.54
N ASN A 31 17.05 1.49 -9.44
CA ASN A 31 16.13 0.41 -9.79
C ASN A 31 16.34 -0.88 -8.98
N LYS A 32 16.87 -0.77 -7.76
CA LYS A 32 16.95 -1.90 -6.83
C LYS A 32 15.72 -1.92 -5.92
N LEU A 33 15.21 -3.11 -5.64
CA LEU A 33 14.15 -3.29 -4.66
C LEU A 33 14.68 -3.06 -3.24
N ILE A 34 14.06 -2.11 -2.54
CA ILE A 34 14.27 -1.85 -1.11
C ILE A 34 12.95 -2.07 -0.37
N SER A 35 13.01 -2.60 0.84
CA SER A 35 11.83 -2.88 1.66
C SER A 35 11.34 -1.62 2.36
N LEU A 36 10.02 -1.43 2.39
CA LEU A 36 9.38 -0.44 3.24
C LEU A 36 9.46 -0.87 4.71
N PRO A 37 9.62 0.08 5.64
CA PRO A 37 9.54 -0.21 7.06
C PRO A 37 8.11 -0.61 7.44
N PHE A 38 7.99 -1.46 8.45
CA PHE A 38 6.71 -1.84 9.06
C PHE A 38 6.50 -1.12 10.39
N GLU A 39 5.27 -0.71 10.61
CA GLU A 39 4.78 -0.15 11.85
C GLU A 39 3.60 -0.96 12.38
N THR A 40 3.36 -0.87 13.68
CA THR A 40 2.19 -1.50 14.32
C THR A 40 1.05 -0.49 14.40
N ALA A 41 -0.07 -0.84 13.77
CA ALA A 41 -1.34 -0.14 13.92
C ALA A 41 -2.15 -0.75 15.06
N THR A 42 -2.94 0.09 15.72
CA THR A 42 -3.88 -0.31 16.76
C THR A 42 -5.28 0.12 16.40
N THR A 43 -6.29 -0.58 16.90
CA THR A 43 -7.69 -0.20 16.69
C THR A 43 -8.53 -0.52 17.92
N PRO A 44 -9.51 0.32 18.26
CA PRO A 44 -10.48 -0.03 19.29
C PRO A 44 -11.53 -1.04 18.78
N LEU A 45 -11.55 -1.34 17.47
CA LEU A 45 -12.43 -2.36 16.90
C LEU A 45 -11.94 -3.76 17.29
N ARG A 46 -12.87 -4.65 17.65
CA ARG A 46 -12.56 -6.04 17.98
C ARG A 46 -12.60 -6.89 16.72
N ALA A 47 -11.47 -7.01 16.03
CA ALA A 47 -11.40 -7.72 14.75
C ALA A 47 -11.85 -9.20 14.85
N GLU A 48 -11.57 -9.85 15.98
CA GLU A 48 -11.90 -11.27 16.21
C GLU A 48 -13.38 -11.52 16.59
N GLN A 49 -14.19 -10.47 16.75
CA GLN A 49 -15.58 -10.60 17.20
C GLN A 49 -16.54 -10.14 16.12
N VAL A 50 -17.65 -10.87 15.95
CA VAL A 50 -18.77 -10.43 15.11
C VAL A 50 -19.36 -9.15 15.71
N ALA A 51 -19.41 -8.08 14.90
CA ALA A 51 -19.89 -6.80 15.38
C ALA A 51 -21.41 -6.82 15.62
N ARG A 52 -21.84 -6.31 16.78
CA ARG A 52 -23.26 -6.22 17.17
C ARG A 52 -24.00 -5.06 16.50
N SER A 53 -23.26 -4.04 16.07
CA SER A 53 -23.78 -2.86 15.39
C SER A 53 -22.77 -2.39 14.36
N THR A 54 -23.24 -1.66 13.34
CA THR A 54 -22.34 -0.96 12.44
C THR A 54 -21.77 0.25 13.17
N SER A 55 -20.45 0.41 13.15
CA SER A 55 -19.77 1.53 13.81
C SER A 55 -18.52 1.93 13.06
N THR A 56 -18.26 3.24 13.01
CA THR A 56 -17.03 3.81 12.48
C THR A 56 -16.07 4.11 13.61
N SER A 57 -14.81 3.72 13.41
CA SER A 57 -13.68 4.07 14.26
C SER A 57 -12.44 4.28 13.40
N TYR A 58 -11.25 3.92 13.89
CA TYR A 58 -10.00 4.15 13.18
C TYR A 58 -8.98 3.04 13.42
N LEU A 59 -8.06 2.89 12.48
CA LEU A 59 -6.72 2.39 12.75
C LEU A 59 -5.82 3.56 13.14
N GLU A 60 -4.93 3.34 14.09
CA GLU A 60 -4.01 4.35 14.61
C GLU A 60 -2.59 3.82 14.64
N LEU A 61 -1.69 4.56 13.98
CA LEU A 61 -0.25 4.41 14.02
C LEU A 61 0.32 5.50 14.93
N LYS A 62 1.15 5.11 15.90
CA LYS A 62 1.79 6.03 16.86
C LYS A 62 3.30 6.00 16.71
N GLY A 63 3.94 7.10 17.10
CA GLY A 63 5.38 7.24 17.10
C GLY A 63 5.87 7.98 15.86
N GLU A 64 7.17 7.87 15.61
CA GLU A 64 7.84 8.59 14.54
C GLU A 64 7.23 8.30 13.17
N HIS A 65 7.26 9.32 12.31
CA HIS A 65 6.78 9.24 10.95
C HIS A 65 7.70 8.35 10.11
N SER A 66 7.17 7.75 9.03
CA SER A 66 8.02 6.96 8.14
C SER A 66 9.13 7.83 7.53
N ALA A 67 10.38 7.39 7.67
CA ALA A 67 11.53 8.07 7.08
C ALA A 67 11.62 7.86 5.56
N THR A 68 10.88 6.89 5.01
CA THR A 68 10.91 6.57 3.59
C THR A 68 10.06 7.56 2.81
N VAL A 69 10.73 8.37 1.97
CA VAL A 69 10.09 9.33 1.07
C VAL A 69 10.06 8.77 -0.35
N LEU A 70 8.88 8.71 -0.95
CA LEU A 70 8.63 8.20 -2.29
C LEU A 70 8.11 9.30 -3.20
N LEU A 71 8.35 9.11 -4.51
CA LEU A 71 7.73 9.93 -5.54
C LEU A 71 6.23 9.65 -5.63
N ALA A 72 5.46 10.63 -6.10
CA ALA A 72 4.01 10.51 -6.24
C ALA A 72 3.56 9.37 -7.16
N THR A 73 4.41 8.92 -8.08
CA THR A 73 4.14 7.85 -9.04
C THR A 73 4.93 6.58 -8.74
N GLN A 74 5.45 6.44 -7.52
CA GLN A 74 6.31 5.33 -7.14
C GLN A 74 5.59 3.99 -7.33
N ARG A 75 6.32 3.02 -7.90
CA ARG A 75 5.86 1.65 -8.10
C ARG A 75 6.10 0.86 -6.81
N ILE A 76 5.05 0.17 -6.35
CA ILE A 76 5.07 -0.68 -5.16
C ILE A 76 5.04 -2.13 -5.63
N PHE A 77 5.79 -3.01 -4.96
CA PHE A 77 5.87 -4.42 -5.30
C PHE A 77 5.66 -5.28 -4.06
N LEU A 78 4.88 -6.36 -4.20
CA LEU A 78 4.59 -7.27 -3.08
C LEU A 78 4.23 -8.66 -3.59
N PHE A 79 4.21 -9.61 -2.68
CA PHE A 79 3.68 -10.95 -2.94
C PHE A 79 2.24 -11.04 -2.43
N THR A 80 1.38 -11.68 -3.21
CA THR A 80 0.01 -12.01 -2.82
C THR A 80 -0.32 -13.43 -3.24
N ILE A 81 -1.40 -13.98 -2.69
CA ILE A 81 -1.89 -15.31 -3.06
C ILE A 81 -3.01 -15.14 -4.09
N ASP A 82 -2.86 -15.75 -5.26
CA ASP A 82 -3.85 -15.80 -6.34
C ASP A 82 -4.86 -16.95 -6.10
N ARG A 83 -5.48 -16.94 -4.93
CA ARG A 83 -6.65 -17.76 -4.61
C ARG A 83 -7.88 -16.86 -4.64
N GLY A 84 -8.95 -17.31 -5.28
CA GLY A 84 -10.20 -16.54 -5.38
C GLY A 84 -10.63 -16.00 -4.00
N GLY A 85 -10.69 -14.67 -3.87
CA GLY A 85 -11.05 -13.98 -2.62
C GLY A 85 -9.87 -13.37 -1.83
N ALA A 86 -8.62 -13.62 -2.21
CA ALA A 86 -7.48 -12.91 -1.64
C ALA A 86 -7.46 -11.46 -2.13
N HIS A 87 -7.62 -10.51 -1.21
CA HIS A 87 -7.51 -9.09 -1.52
C HIS A 87 -6.05 -8.66 -1.34
N PRO A 88 -5.45 -7.95 -2.32
CA PRO A 88 -4.14 -7.37 -2.13
C PRO A 88 -4.20 -6.36 -0.97
N PRO A 89 -3.09 -6.14 -0.26
CA PRO A 89 -3.01 -5.10 0.76
C PRO A 89 -3.53 -3.76 0.24
N LEU A 90 -4.24 -3.03 1.10
CA LEU A 90 -4.88 -1.78 0.76
C LEU A 90 -3.89 -0.62 0.90
N LEU A 91 -3.67 0.13 -0.18
CA LEU A 91 -2.98 1.42 -0.11
C LEU A 91 -3.96 2.49 0.38
N VAL A 92 -3.61 3.17 1.46
CA VAL A 92 -4.49 4.13 2.14
C VAL A 92 -3.77 5.43 2.47
N TRP A 93 -4.53 6.53 2.46
CA TRP A 93 -4.08 7.82 2.98
C TRP A 93 -4.19 7.85 4.51
N LEU A 94 -3.18 8.39 5.19
CA LEU A 94 -3.17 8.59 6.64
C LEU A 94 -3.43 10.05 6.98
N THR A 95 -4.43 10.29 7.84
CA THR A 95 -4.74 11.62 8.36
C THR A 95 -4.02 11.85 9.69
N PRO A 96 -3.29 12.96 9.87
CA PRO A 96 -2.66 13.29 11.14
C PRO A 96 -3.71 13.58 12.22
N HIS A 97 -3.49 13.10 13.44
CA HIS A 97 -4.38 13.30 14.58
C HIS A 97 -3.62 13.26 15.91
N ARG A 98 -3.42 14.44 16.54
CA ARG A 98 -2.85 14.59 17.91
C ARG A 98 -1.60 13.73 18.17
N GLY A 99 -0.59 13.82 17.31
CA GLY A 99 0.65 13.06 17.43
C GLY A 99 0.56 11.59 17.00
N ALA A 100 -0.56 11.20 16.38
CA ALA A 100 -0.75 9.92 15.73
C ALA A 100 -1.18 10.11 14.27
N ARG A 101 -1.24 9.01 13.53
CA ARG A 101 -1.69 8.95 12.13
C ARG A 101 -2.82 7.95 12.05
N ARG A 102 -3.95 8.33 11.45
CA ARG A 102 -5.18 7.55 11.48
C ARG A 102 -5.77 7.32 10.10
N VAL A 103 -6.43 6.20 9.96
CA VAL A 103 -7.34 5.94 8.84
C VAL A 103 -8.68 5.42 9.38
N PRO A 104 -9.82 5.99 8.96
CA PRO A 104 -11.14 5.49 9.30
C PRO A 104 -11.34 4.00 8.97
N ALA A 105 -11.89 3.25 9.93
CA ALA A 105 -12.23 1.84 9.80
C ALA A 105 -13.68 1.61 10.23
N ILE A 106 -14.37 0.66 9.60
CA ILE A 106 -15.80 0.40 9.77
C ILE A 106 -15.98 -1.05 10.17
N ALA A 107 -16.54 -1.30 11.34
CA ALA A 107 -17.09 -2.60 11.71
C ALA A 107 -18.54 -2.67 11.25
N GLN A 108 -18.94 -3.77 10.61
CA GLN A 108 -20.27 -3.96 10.05
C GLN A 108 -21.07 -4.97 10.86
N ARG A 109 -22.33 -4.63 11.20
CA ARG A 109 -23.20 -5.52 11.97
C ARG A 109 -23.30 -6.91 11.33
N GLY A 110 -23.07 -7.94 12.14
CA GLY A 110 -23.17 -9.34 11.71
C GLY A 110 -21.93 -9.86 10.97
N ILE A 111 -20.86 -9.06 10.86
CA ILE A 111 -19.61 -9.42 10.21
C ILE A 111 -18.47 -9.33 11.24
N ALA A 112 -17.53 -10.28 11.20
CA ALA A 112 -16.30 -10.22 11.98
C ALA A 112 -15.24 -9.39 11.23
N GLY A 113 -14.37 -8.71 11.98
CA GLY A 113 -13.38 -7.82 11.40
C GLY A 113 -13.88 -6.40 11.16
N PHE A 114 -13.13 -5.66 10.36
CA PHE A 114 -13.46 -4.31 9.93
C PHE A 114 -12.98 -4.10 8.49
N ALA A 115 -13.55 -3.10 7.83
CA ALA A 115 -13.08 -2.61 6.54
C ALA A 115 -12.48 -1.22 6.69
N ILE A 116 -11.53 -0.85 5.84
CA ILE A 116 -11.11 0.55 5.72
C ILE A 116 -12.19 1.34 4.98
N SER A 117 -12.44 2.59 5.40
CA SER A 117 -13.34 3.47 4.67
C SER A 117 -12.88 3.62 3.22
N SER A 118 -13.79 3.38 2.28
CA SER A 118 -13.48 3.42 0.84
C SER A 118 -13.02 4.79 0.35
N SER A 119 -13.36 5.87 1.07
CA SER A 119 -12.87 7.23 0.79
C SER A 119 -11.36 7.37 0.91
N GLU A 120 -10.73 6.54 1.74
CA GLU A 120 -9.30 6.61 2.06
C GLU A 120 -8.47 5.63 1.25
N ILE A 121 -9.12 4.69 0.55
CA ILE A 121 -8.44 3.66 -0.24
C ILE A 121 -8.01 4.25 -1.58
N VAL A 122 -6.72 4.34 -1.78
CA VAL A 122 -6.14 4.56 -3.10
C VAL A 122 -6.25 3.25 -3.87
N ARG A 123 -6.88 3.26 -5.04
CA ARG A 123 -7.05 2.05 -5.88
C ARG A 123 -5.91 1.95 -6.90
N PRO A 124 -4.83 1.19 -6.64
CA PRO A 124 -3.80 0.97 -7.65
C PRO A 124 -4.32 0.11 -8.81
N ILE A 125 -3.55 0.06 -9.89
CA ILE A 125 -3.66 -0.91 -10.96
C ILE A 125 -2.71 -2.06 -10.62
N PRO A 126 -3.22 -3.24 -10.28
CA PRO A 126 -2.38 -4.41 -10.07
C PRO A 126 -1.85 -4.95 -11.40
N ARG A 127 -0.59 -5.36 -11.42
CA ARG A 127 0.05 -6.08 -12.54
C ARG A 127 0.88 -7.22 -12.00
N GLY A 128 0.50 -8.46 -12.31
CA GLY A 128 1.33 -9.63 -12.00
C GLY A 128 2.63 -9.62 -12.81
N LEU A 129 3.75 -9.89 -12.15
CA LEU A 129 5.08 -9.91 -12.76
C LEU A 129 5.65 -11.34 -12.84
N ALA A 130 5.46 -12.13 -11.79
CA ALA A 130 5.86 -13.54 -11.74
C ALA A 130 4.88 -14.35 -10.90
N LYS A 131 4.78 -15.65 -11.17
CA LYS A 131 3.91 -16.58 -10.44
C LYS A 131 4.70 -17.83 -10.05
N ASN A 132 4.52 -18.28 -8.81
CA ASN A 132 5.07 -19.52 -8.28
C ASN A 132 3.99 -20.27 -7.50
N GLY A 133 3.40 -21.30 -8.13
CA GLY A 133 2.21 -21.97 -7.58
C GLY A 133 1.05 -20.98 -7.43
N ASP A 134 0.53 -20.85 -6.21
CA ASP A 134 -0.55 -19.92 -5.88
C ASP A 134 -0.05 -18.51 -5.55
N GLU A 135 1.26 -18.30 -5.43
CA GLU A 135 1.82 -17.00 -5.07
C GLU A 135 2.16 -16.18 -6.32
N VAL A 136 1.85 -14.89 -6.29
CA VAL A 136 2.12 -13.94 -7.36
C VAL A 136 2.92 -12.76 -6.82
N PHE A 137 4.08 -12.53 -7.42
CA PHE A 137 4.80 -11.28 -7.27
C PHE A 137 4.16 -10.24 -8.19
N MET A 138 3.66 -9.15 -7.61
CA MET A 138 2.88 -8.15 -8.32
C MET A 138 3.43 -6.74 -8.12
N GLU A 139 3.17 -5.90 -9.10
CA GLU A 139 3.29 -4.46 -9.00
C GLU A 139 1.92 -3.84 -8.70
N LEU A 140 1.89 -2.89 -7.76
CA LEU A 140 0.78 -1.99 -7.52
C LEU A 140 1.18 -0.58 -7.99
N ARG A 141 0.55 -0.13 -9.08
CA ARG A 141 0.79 1.21 -9.63
C ARG A 141 -0.33 2.17 -9.26
N PRO A 142 -0.08 3.32 -8.60
CA PRO A 142 -1.11 4.33 -8.41
C PRO A 142 -1.74 4.74 -9.76
N ARG A 143 -3.08 4.83 -9.81
CA ARG A 143 -3.82 5.28 -11.02
C ARG A 143 -3.57 6.75 -11.36
N VAL A 144 -3.29 7.52 -10.32
CA VAL A 144 -3.03 8.95 -10.36
C VAL A 144 -1.84 9.23 -9.46
N SER A 145 -1.15 10.34 -9.70
CA SER A 145 -0.12 10.82 -8.78
C SER A 145 -0.67 10.96 -7.38
N LEU A 146 -0.01 10.32 -6.43
CA LEU A 146 -0.31 10.43 -5.00
C LEU A 146 -0.12 11.89 -4.57
N MET A 147 -1.09 12.44 -3.83
CA MET A 147 -0.92 13.78 -3.25
C MET A 147 0.15 13.74 -2.14
N PRO A 148 0.83 14.86 -1.86
CA PRO A 148 1.81 14.93 -0.78
C PRO A 148 1.18 14.66 0.59
N GLY A 149 1.71 13.67 1.31
CA GLY A 149 1.11 13.20 2.55
C GLY A 149 1.73 11.89 3.02
N GLU A 150 1.04 11.22 3.94
CA GLU A 150 1.47 9.95 4.49
C GLU A 150 0.54 8.83 4.06
N TYR A 151 1.14 7.68 3.78
CA TYR A 151 0.43 6.53 3.26
C TYR A 151 0.81 5.28 4.03
N ALA A 152 -0.14 4.36 4.08
CA ALA A 152 0.07 3.03 4.60
C ALA A 152 -0.38 1.98 3.57
N ILE A 153 0.26 0.82 3.60
CA ILE A 153 -0.21 -0.38 2.93
C ILE A 153 -0.60 -1.37 4.03
N ILE A 154 -1.90 -1.63 4.11
CA ILE A 154 -2.52 -2.37 5.21
C ILE A 154 -2.98 -3.73 4.70
N GLY A 155 -2.38 -4.79 5.25
CA GLY A 155 -2.83 -6.16 5.07
C GLY A 155 -3.70 -6.63 6.24
N ASN A 156 -3.79 -7.95 6.40
CA ASN A 156 -4.57 -8.57 7.48
C ASN A 156 -3.86 -8.51 8.85
N ASP A 157 -2.54 -8.29 8.86
CA ASP A 157 -1.73 -8.21 10.07
C ASP A 157 -1.44 -6.74 10.42
N LEU A 158 -2.11 -6.23 11.46
CA LEU A 158 -1.92 -4.86 11.94
C LEU A 158 -0.56 -4.62 12.61
N THR A 159 0.21 -5.66 12.91
CA THR A 159 1.58 -5.50 13.41
C THR A 159 2.57 -5.17 12.29
N ARG A 160 2.17 -5.37 11.03
CA ARG A 160 2.99 -5.20 9.83
C ARG A 160 2.32 -4.28 8.81
N VAL A 161 2.14 -3.02 9.18
CA VAL A 161 1.65 -1.97 8.28
C VAL A 161 2.81 -1.25 7.64
N ALA A 162 2.99 -1.35 6.32
CA ALA A 162 4.09 -0.65 5.65
C ALA A 162 3.73 0.82 5.48
N THR A 163 4.67 1.73 5.76
CA THR A 163 4.39 3.17 5.73
C THR A 163 5.43 3.92 4.91
N PHE A 164 4.98 5.00 4.26
CA PHE A 164 5.85 5.90 3.52
C PHE A 164 5.24 7.30 3.41
N ARG A 165 6.08 8.26 3.02
CA ARG A 165 5.68 9.65 2.78
C ARG A 165 5.82 9.99 1.31
N VAL A 166 4.90 10.80 0.80
CA VAL A 166 5.02 11.46 -0.50
C VAL A 166 5.23 12.94 -0.24
N ILE A 167 6.25 13.52 -0.84
CA ILE A 167 6.48 14.96 -0.82
C ILE A 167 6.01 15.59 -2.13
N ALA A 168 5.73 16.89 -2.11
CA ALA A 168 5.52 17.63 -3.35
C ALA A 168 6.76 17.49 -4.23
N ALA A 169 6.58 17.28 -5.53
CA ALA A 169 7.67 17.46 -6.47
C ALA A 169 8.17 18.91 -6.30
N ALA A 170 9.47 19.09 -6.08
CA ALA A 170 10.04 20.42 -6.17
C ALA A 170 9.89 20.87 -7.63
N ASP A 171 9.19 21.98 -7.85
CA ASP A 171 9.10 22.66 -9.14
C ASP A 171 10.49 23.15 -9.60
#